data_AF-A0A371CNP6-F1
#
_entry.id   AF-A0A371CNP6-F1
#
_cell.length_a   1.000
_cell.length_b   1.000
_cell.length_c   1.000
_cell.angle_alpha   90.00
_cell.angle_beta   90.00
_cell.angle_gamma   90.00
#
_symmetry.space_group_name_H-M   'P 1'
#
loop_
_entity.id
_entity.type
_entity.pdbx_description
1 polymer ?
#
loop_
_entity_poly.entity_id
_entity_poly.type
_entity_poly.pdbx_seq_one_letter_code
_entity_poly.pdbx_strand_id
1 'polypeptide(L)'
;MSTDAFFKSRKDTPRAGNMFDSLVIVFPTPHKGGELVLRHESKTYTFDSSMLLSLPDMSSNVAFAAFFSDIDHEVLPVTSGHRVTITYNLYFAPPGTVVYQLRTPQKSCTFCSP
;
A
#
# COMPACT_ATOMS: atom_id res chain seq x y z
N MET A 1 11.52 6.70 5.98
CA MET A 1 11.23 7.21 7.33
C MET A 1 12.15 6.53 8.32
N SER A 2 12.94 7.31 9.06
CA SER A 2 13.75 6.85 10.19
C SER A 2 12.94 6.88 11.49
N THR A 3 13.53 6.45 12.60
CA THR A 3 12.97 6.62 13.94
C THR A 3 12.41 8.04 14.15
N ASP A 4 11.25 8.11 14.81
CA ASP A 4 10.45 9.30 15.11
C ASP A 4 9.88 10.06 13.89
N ALA A 5 10.15 9.61 12.65
CA ALA A 5 9.51 10.17 11.47
C ALA A 5 8.06 9.64 11.33
N PHE A 6 7.14 10.56 11.02
CA PHE A 6 5.71 10.28 10.84
C PHE A 6 5.10 11.22 9.78
N PHE A 7 3.89 10.89 9.31
CA PHE A 7 3.04 11.83 8.58
C PHE A 7 1.79 12.12 9.40
N LYS A 8 1.47 13.40 9.58
CA LYS A 8 0.20 13.81 10.20
C LYS A 8 -0.97 13.45 9.30
N SER A 9 -2.13 13.23 9.92
CA SER A 9 -3.40 13.03 9.23
C SER A 9 -3.65 14.10 8.19
N ARG A 10 -3.90 13.67 6.95
CA ARG A 10 -4.27 14.53 5.83
C ARG A 10 -5.05 13.75 4.78
N LYS A 11 -5.73 14.48 3.90
CA LYS A 11 -6.16 13.99 2.59
C LYS A 11 -5.09 14.31 1.56
N ASP A 12 -4.97 13.49 0.52
CA ASP A 12 -4.07 13.83 -0.57
C ASP A 12 -4.67 14.96 -1.40
N THR A 13 -3.82 15.90 -1.83
CA THR A 13 -4.24 16.92 -2.79
C THR A 13 -4.19 16.33 -4.19
N PRO A 14 -5.31 16.29 -4.94
CA PRO A 14 -5.30 15.81 -6.31
C PRO A 14 -4.26 16.57 -7.15
N ARG A 15 -3.38 15.83 -7.83
CA ARG A 15 -2.36 16.42 -8.72
C ARG A 15 -2.86 16.64 -10.14
N ALA A 16 -3.96 15.98 -10.52
CA ALA A 16 -4.69 16.18 -11.77
C ALA A 16 -6.15 15.73 -11.59
N GLY A 17 -7.05 16.18 -12.47
CA GLY A 17 -8.48 15.88 -12.37
C GLY A 17 -8.87 14.41 -12.57
N ASN A 18 -7.96 13.58 -13.09
CA ASN A 18 -8.15 12.14 -13.26
C ASN A 18 -7.42 11.29 -12.21
N MET A 19 -6.81 11.92 -11.19
CA MET A 19 -6.24 11.22 -10.03
C MET A 19 -7.38 10.76 -9.12
N PHE A 20 -7.37 9.52 -8.66
CA PHE A 20 -8.44 9.00 -7.80
C PHE A 20 -7.95 8.33 -6.52
N ASP A 21 -6.70 7.86 -6.48
CA ASP A 21 -6.23 6.99 -5.40
C ASP A 21 -4.70 7.09 -5.20
N SER A 22 -4.21 6.55 -4.10
CA SER A 22 -2.80 6.49 -3.75
C SER A 22 -2.39 5.03 -3.47
N LEU A 23 -1.30 4.58 -4.11
CA LEU A 23 -0.69 3.28 -3.85
C LEU A 23 0.60 3.46 -3.05
N VAL A 24 0.66 2.89 -1.86
CA VAL A 24 1.86 2.85 -1.02
C VAL A 24 2.43 1.43 -1.06
N ILE A 25 3.67 1.31 -1.52
CA ILE A 25 4.46 0.07 -1.48
C ILE A 25 5.52 0.21 -0.40
N VAL A 26 5.62 -0.77 0.50
CA VAL A 26 6.59 -0.85 1.59
C VAL A 26 7.58 -1.98 1.31
N PHE A 27 8.87 -1.64 1.27
CA PHE A 27 9.94 -2.61 1.08
C PHE A 27 10.19 -3.42 2.36
N PRO A 28 10.76 -4.63 2.26
CA PRO A 28 11.09 -5.51 3.39
C PRO A 28 12.32 -5.02 4.16
N THR A 29 12.30 -3.76 4.60
CA THR A 29 13.32 -3.17 5.46
C THR A 29 12.92 -3.38 6.92
N PRO A 30 13.80 -3.89 7.79
CA PRO A 30 13.46 -4.06 9.21
C PRO A 30 13.08 -2.73 9.88
N HIS A 31 11.88 -2.67 10.45
CA HIS A 31 11.37 -1.53 11.22
C HIS A 31 10.31 -1.96 12.24
N LYS A 32 9.96 -1.06 13.16
CA LYS A 32 8.80 -1.15 14.06
C LYS A 32 8.01 0.16 14.03
N GLY A 33 6.70 0.09 14.27
CA GLY A 33 5.80 1.23 14.09
C GLY A 33 5.69 1.61 12.60
N GLY A 34 5.31 2.85 12.31
CA GLY A 34 5.13 3.29 10.92
C GLY A 34 3.84 2.77 10.28
N GLU A 35 2.86 2.39 11.09
CA GLU A 35 1.56 1.92 10.63
C GLU A 35 0.87 3.02 9.82
N LEU A 36 0.27 2.62 8.69
CA LEU A 36 -0.58 3.50 7.89
C LEU A 36 -2.00 3.39 8.43
N VAL A 37 -2.54 4.49 8.96
CA VAL A 37 -3.91 4.56 9.46
C VAL A 37 -4.76 5.30 8.43
N LEU A 38 -5.84 4.67 8.01
CA LEU A 38 -6.80 5.19 7.04
C LEU A 38 -8.15 5.41 7.73
N ARG A 39 -8.75 6.59 7.53
CA ARG A 39 -10.02 6.99 8.13
C ARG A 39 -10.96 7.45 7.04
N HIS A 40 -12.11 6.77 6.96
CA HIS A 40 -13.20 7.12 6.07
C HIS A 40 -14.51 7.03 6.85
N GLU A 41 -15.22 8.14 6.92
CA GLU A 41 -16.43 8.31 7.74
C GLU A 41 -16.15 7.93 9.22
N SER A 42 -16.93 6.99 9.77
CA SER A 42 -16.80 6.48 11.14
C SER A 42 -15.89 5.25 11.26
N LYS A 43 -15.20 4.86 10.18
CA LYS A 43 -14.37 3.66 10.13
C LYS A 43 -12.88 4.02 10.09
N THR A 44 -12.10 3.27 10.86
CA THR A 44 -10.64 3.37 10.89
C THR A 44 -10.04 2.01 10.54
N TYR A 45 -9.06 2.02 9.66
CA TYR A 45 -8.30 0.84 9.24
C TYR A 45 -6.81 1.09 9.50
N THR A 46 -6.14 0.11 10.10
CA THR A 46 -4.70 0.18 10.37
C THR A 46 -3.98 -0.88 9.55
N PHE A 47 -3.02 -0.43 8.75
CA PHE A 47 -2.15 -1.29 7.96
C PHE A 47 -0.75 -1.31 8.59
N ASP A 48 -0.44 -2.42 9.27
CA ASP A 48 0.86 -2.67 9.87
C ASP A 48 1.75 -3.46 8.92
N SER A 49 2.50 -2.74 8.08
CA SER A 49 3.47 -3.34 7.16
C SER A 49 4.65 -3.99 7.87
N SER A 50 5.03 -3.50 9.05
CA SER A 50 6.14 -4.02 9.84
C SER A 50 5.84 -5.46 10.28
N MET A 51 4.63 -5.69 10.83
CA MET A 51 4.18 -7.02 11.22
C MET A 51 4.10 -7.96 10.01
N LEU A 52 3.48 -7.53 8.91
CA LEU A 52 3.33 -8.37 7.70
C LEU A 52 4.68 -8.82 7.12
N LEU A 53 5.65 -7.91 7.07
CA LEU A 53 6.98 -8.18 6.50
C LEU A 53 7.92 -8.90 7.49
N SER A 54 7.54 -8.98 8.77
CA SER A 54 8.28 -9.76 9.78
C SER A 54 7.94 -11.26 9.79
N LEU A 55 6.89 -11.67 9.06
CA LEU A 55 6.50 -13.07 8.97
C LEU A 55 7.59 -13.91 8.26
N PRO A 56 7.69 -15.22 8.58
CA PRO A 56 8.62 -16.12 7.89
C PRO A 56 8.43 -16.07 6.37
N ASP A 57 9.53 -16.21 5.63
CA ASP A 57 9.57 -16.26 4.16
C ASP A 57 9.06 -14.99 3.43
N MET A 58 8.94 -13.84 4.11
CA MET A 58 8.53 -12.56 3.51
C MET A 58 9.69 -11.66 3.08
N SER A 59 10.94 -12.11 3.18
CA SER A 59 12.14 -11.29 2.92
C SER A 59 12.25 -10.78 1.47
N SER A 60 11.63 -11.46 0.51
CA SER A 60 11.54 -11.05 -0.90
C SER A 60 10.24 -10.33 -1.26
N ASN A 61 9.34 -10.14 -0.28
CA ASN A 61 8.00 -9.64 -0.52
C ASN A 61 7.91 -8.16 -0.19
N VAL A 62 6.96 -7.48 -0.82
CA VAL A 62 6.57 -6.11 -0.46
C VAL A 62 5.18 -6.15 0.14
N ALA A 63 4.93 -5.23 1.07
CA ALA A 63 3.58 -4.98 1.57
C ALA A 63 3.03 -3.75 0.84
N PHE A 64 1.74 -3.73 0.52
CA PHE A 64 1.15 -2.58 -0.14
C PHE A 64 -0.26 -2.27 0.37
N ALA A 65 -0.64 -1.01 0.24
CA ALA A 65 -1.99 -0.53 0.47
C ALA A 65 -2.36 0.46 -0.65
N ALA A 66 -3.57 0.32 -1.20
CA ALA A 66 -4.19 1.26 -2.13
C ALA A 66 -5.45 1.83 -1.47
N PHE A 67 -5.65 3.14 -1.57
CA PHE A 67 -6.72 3.84 -0.87
C PHE A 67 -7.06 5.19 -1.50
N PHE A 68 -8.35 5.54 -1.46
CA PHE A 68 -8.86 6.70 -2.19
C PHE A 68 -8.25 7.99 -1.65
N SER A 69 -7.90 8.91 -2.55
CA SER A 69 -7.16 10.12 -2.17
C SER A 69 -7.96 11.09 -1.28
N ASP A 70 -9.29 10.93 -1.22
CA ASP A 70 -10.23 11.76 -0.47
C ASP A 70 -10.47 11.28 0.97
N ILE A 71 -9.82 10.19 1.39
CA ILE A 71 -9.84 9.71 2.78
C ILE A 71 -8.69 10.30 3.59
N ASP A 72 -8.91 10.45 4.89
CA ASP A 72 -7.86 10.88 5.79
C ASP A 72 -6.88 9.74 6.04
N HIS A 73 -5.59 9.99 5.84
CA HIS A 73 -4.54 9.02 6.11
C HIS A 73 -3.40 9.64 6.92
N GLU A 74 -2.79 8.85 7.78
CA GLU A 74 -1.59 9.20 8.55
C GLU A 74 -0.62 8.02 8.59
N VAL A 75 0.65 8.31 8.82
CA VAL A 75 1.64 7.29 9.13
C VAL A 75 2.11 7.55 10.54
N LEU A 76 1.88 6.61 11.45
CA LEU A 76 2.33 6.70 12.84
C LEU A 76 3.87 6.72 12.92
N PRO A 77 4.45 7.16 14.05
CA PRO A 77 5.90 7.19 14.20
C PRO A 77 6.56 5.82 13.99
N VAL A 78 7.64 5.80 13.23
CA VAL A 78 8.58 4.66 13.23
C VAL A 78 9.30 4.66 14.58
N THR A 79 9.20 3.58 15.34
CA THR A 79 9.81 3.48 16.69
C THR A 79 11.18 2.80 16.65
N SER A 80 11.51 2.09 15.57
CA SER A 80 12.83 1.49 15.35
C SER A 80 13.06 1.18 13.88
N GLY A 81 14.33 1.21 13.45
CA GLY A 81 14.74 0.84 12.10
C GLY A 81 14.35 1.88 11.04
N HIS A 82 14.11 1.41 9.81
CA HIS A 82 13.80 2.28 8.68
C HIS A 82 12.65 1.72 7.87
N ARG A 83 11.62 2.54 7.67
CA ARG A 83 10.50 2.25 6.78
C ARG A 83 10.76 2.91 5.43
N VAL A 84 11.03 2.13 4.39
CA VAL A 84 11.28 2.61 3.03
C VAL A 84 10.06 2.32 2.17
N THR A 85 9.53 3.36 1.52
CA THR A 85 8.31 3.25 0.71
C THR A 85 8.43 3.97 -0.63
N ILE A 86 7.67 3.48 -1.61
CA ILE A 86 7.32 4.25 -2.81
C ILE A 86 5.83 4.54 -2.75
N THR A 87 5.46 5.80 -3.01
CA THR A 87 4.06 6.22 -3.11
C THR A 87 3.79 6.66 -4.54
N TYR A 88 2.82 6.01 -5.19
CA TYR A 88 2.32 6.39 -6.50
C TYR A 88 0.94 7.04 -6.35
N ASN A 89 0.67 8.07 -7.14
CA ASN A 89 -0.71 8.49 -7.37
C ASN A 89 -1.28 7.65 -8.51
N LEU A 90 -2.51 7.17 -8.36
CA LEU A 90 -3.22 6.40 -9.36
C LEU A 90 -4.17 7.29 -10.15
N TYR A 91 -4.21 7.07 -11.47
CA TYR A 91 -4.98 7.87 -12.41
C TYR A 91 -5.84 6.98 -13.29
N PHE A 92 -7.04 7.46 -13.64
CA PHE A 92 -7.82 6.81 -14.69
C PHE A 92 -7.09 6.94 -16.02
N ALA A 93 -7.01 5.82 -16.74
CA ALA A 93 -6.47 5.80 -18.09
C ALA A 93 -7.37 6.62 -19.03
N PRO A 94 -6.81 7.42 -19.94
CA PRO A 94 -7.59 8.09 -20.97
C PRO A 94 -8.42 7.10 -21.80
N PRO A 95 -9.59 7.49 -22.31
CA PRO A 95 -10.36 6.68 -23.25
C PRO A 95 -9.48 6.20 -24.42
N GLY A 96 -9.58 4.92 -24.77
CA GLY A 96 -8.78 4.30 -25.85
C GLY A 96 -7.36 3.89 -25.46
N THR A 97 -6.95 4.06 -24.20
CA THR A 97 -5.66 3.52 -23.72
C THR A 97 -5.70 1.99 -23.74
N VAL A 98 -4.75 1.37 -24.46
CA VAL A 98 -4.59 -0.08 -24.47
C VAL A 98 -3.94 -0.50 -23.15
N VAL A 99 -4.74 -1.09 -22.26
CA VAL A 99 -4.23 -1.72 -21.04
C VAL A 99 -3.85 -3.16 -21.40
N TYR A 100 -2.55 -3.46 -21.38
CA TYR A 100 -2.09 -4.84 -21.52
C TYR A 100 -2.51 -5.62 -20.29
N GLN A 101 -3.51 -6.49 -20.43
CA GLN A 101 -3.85 -7.43 -19.38
C GLN A 101 -2.71 -8.46 -19.27
N LEU A 102 -2.07 -8.49 -18.09
CA LEU A 102 -1.18 -9.59 -17.75
C LEU A 102 -2.01 -10.87 -17.73
N ARG A 103 -1.62 -11.85 -18.55
CA ARG A 103 -2.26 -13.18 -18.52
C ARG A 103 -2.06 -13.74 -17.12
N THR A 104 -3.16 -13.99 -16.41
CA THR A 104 -3.09 -14.68 -15.12
C THR A 104 -2.49 -16.06 -15.34
N PRO A 105 -1.55 -16.52 -14.50
CA PRO A 105 -1.10 -17.90 -14.56
C PRO A 105 -2.31 -18.81 -14.34
N GLN A 106 -2.63 -19.62 -15.34
CA GLN A 106 -3.66 -20.64 -15.21
C GLN A 106 -3.16 -21.63 -14.16
N LYS A 107 -3.76 -21.64 -12.97
CA LYS A 107 -3.49 -22.69 -11.98
C LYS A 107 -3.90 -24.01 -12.62
N SER A 108 -2.94 -24.85 -13.02
CA SER A 108 -3.22 -26.23 -13.40
C SER A 108 -3.72 -26.95 -12.14
N CYS A 109 -5.04 -27.11 -12.03
CA CYS A 109 -5.61 -27.93 -10.98
C CYS A 109 -5.36 -29.40 -11.36
N THR A 110 -4.32 -30.02 -10.80
CA THR A 110 -3.89 -31.39 -11.14
C THR A 110 -4.53 -32.48 -10.27
N PHE A 111 -5.57 -32.17 -9.49
CA PHE A 111 -6.28 -33.18 -8.70
C PHE A 111 -7.79 -33.04 -8.83
N CYS A 112 -8.32 -33.51 -9.97
CA CYS A 112 -9.66 -34.07 -10.03
C CYS A 112 -9.58 -35.41 -10.75
N SER A 113 -9.73 -36.50 -10.00
CA SER A 113 -10.28 -37.79 -10.43
C SER A 113 -10.25 -38.78 -9.26
N PRO A 114 -11.17 -39.75 -9.23
CA PRO A 114 -12.63 -39.63 -9.22
C PRO A 114 -13.20 -39.74 -7.79
#